data_AF-A0A0C3GNQ8-F1
#
_entry.id   AF-A0A0C3GNQ8-F1
#
_cell.length_a   1.000
_cell.length_b   1.000
_cell.length_c   1.000
_cell.angle_alpha   90.00
_cell.angle_beta   90.00
_cell.angle_gamma   90.00
#
_symmetry.space_group_name_H-M   'P 1'
#
loop_
_entity.id
_entity.type
_entity.pdbx_description
1 polymer ?
#
loop_
_entity_poly.entity_id
_entity_poly.type
_entity_poly.pdbx_seq_one_letter_code
_entity_poly.pdbx_strand_id
1 'polypeptide(L)'
;MPVATLDSSGTKIKLFYTDTGPLDSKDYTTIFIYHGSAFTPRKKTCDINRAYRNKADLQNWWWTETFRKILPFAPTSNIRLVLVTRRDYGSHDAVDSPGSTPYTDDDLEDIKAGRDIFLQRLALEVANFIIWFTETHKIPTISEDRKSGGISVMGWSIGTLGPMALLGHPHVVPKESQQKLASYLRQVILYGAFLPHRNPISLQ
;
A
#
# COMPACT_ATOMS: atom_id res chain seq x y z
N MET A 1 8.51 9.00 -10.23
CA MET A 1 7.38 8.32 -9.56
C MET A 1 6.57 9.39 -8.84
N PRO A 2 5.23 9.31 -8.87
CA PRO A 2 4.39 10.24 -8.14
C PRO A 2 4.60 10.11 -6.63
N VAL A 3 4.31 11.20 -5.91
CA VAL A 3 4.46 11.30 -4.46
C VAL A 3 3.17 11.85 -3.88
N ALA A 4 2.62 11.14 -2.88
CA ALA A 4 1.54 11.66 -2.05
C ALA A 4 2.14 12.41 -0.86
N THR A 5 1.71 13.65 -0.62
CA THR A 5 2.05 14.37 0.62
C THR A 5 0.86 14.30 1.55
N LEU A 6 1.02 13.64 2.69
CA LEU A 6 -0.05 13.38 3.65
C LEU A 6 0.26 14.12 4.95
N ASP A 7 -0.77 14.64 5.60
CA ASP A 7 -0.70 14.99 7.02
C ASP A 7 -1.08 13.76 7.82
N SER A 8 -0.20 13.25 8.69
CA SER A 8 -0.44 12.12 9.55
C SER A 8 -0.18 12.55 11.00
N SER A 9 -1.24 12.82 11.75
CA SER A 9 -1.16 13.33 13.13
C SER A 9 -0.35 14.63 13.27
N GLY A 10 -0.44 15.55 12.32
CA GLY A 10 0.31 16.81 12.32
C GLY A 10 1.71 16.70 11.70
N THR A 11 2.12 15.51 11.25
CA THR A 11 3.39 15.29 10.55
C THR A 11 3.17 15.16 9.05
N LYS A 12 3.87 15.99 8.26
CA LYS A 12 3.85 15.86 6.80
C LYS A 12 4.78 14.73 6.34
N ILE A 13 4.20 13.66 5.81
CA ILE A 13 4.94 12.52 5.24
C ILE A 13 4.74 12.46 3.73
N LYS A 14 5.74 11.93 3.03
CA LYS A 14 5.72 11.66 1.59
C LYS A 14 5.68 10.16 1.35
N LEU A 15 4.68 9.67 0.65
CA LEU A 15 4.63 8.28 0.18
C LEU A 15 4.88 8.23 -1.33
N PHE A 16 5.89 7.47 -1.71
CA PHE A 16 6.14 7.13 -3.11
C PHE A 16 5.25 5.97 -3.52
N TYR A 17 4.75 6.00 -4.74
CA TYR A 17 3.99 4.89 -5.28
C TYR A 17 4.23 4.71 -6.78
N THR A 18 3.95 3.50 -7.25
CA THR A 18 3.83 3.19 -8.67
C THR A 18 2.36 3.01 -9.00
N ASP A 19 1.94 3.44 -10.18
CA ASP A 19 0.54 3.44 -10.58
C ASP A 19 0.45 3.01 -12.05
N THR A 20 -0.41 2.05 -12.35
CA THR A 20 -0.66 1.61 -13.73
C THR A 20 -1.52 2.59 -14.53
N GLY A 21 -2.10 3.59 -13.87
CA GLY A 21 -2.97 4.58 -14.47
C GLY A 21 -4.45 4.19 -14.46
N PRO A 22 -5.36 5.15 -14.71
CA PRO A 22 -6.79 4.88 -14.86
C PRO A 22 -7.06 3.97 -16.07
N LEU A 23 -8.17 3.25 -16.02
CA LEU A 23 -8.69 2.49 -17.15
C LEU A 23 -9.83 3.28 -17.80
N ASP A 24 -10.16 2.95 -19.06
CA ASP A 24 -11.27 3.59 -19.79
C ASP A 24 -12.65 3.28 -19.18
N SER A 25 -12.74 2.20 -18.37
CA SER A 25 -13.99 1.88 -17.67
C SER A 25 -14.32 2.94 -16.62
N LYS A 26 -15.62 3.13 -16.35
CA LYS A 26 -16.11 4.03 -15.29
C LYS A 26 -16.23 3.34 -13.93
N ASP A 27 -15.99 2.04 -13.86
CA ASP A 27 -16.23 1.21 -12.67
C ASP A 27 -15.04 0.31 -12.29
N TYR A 28 -13.84 0.62 -12.78
CA TYR A 28 -12.67 -0.18 -12.44
C TYR A 28 -12.42 -0.23 -10.93
N THR A 29 -11.85 -1.35 -10.47
CA THR A 29 -11.36 -1.45 -9.09
C THR A 29 -9.94 -0.93 -9.03
N THR A 30 -9.64 -0.10 -8.04
CA THR A 30 -8.24 0.23 -7.73
C THR A 30 -7.73 -0.69 -6.62
N ILE A 31 -6.58 -1.32 -6.80
CA ILE A 31 -5.94 -2.13 -5.75
C ILE A 31 -4.67 -1.45 -5.28
N PHE A 32 -4.65 -1.09 -4.00
CA PHE A 32 -3.45 -0.61 -3.32
C PHE A 32 -2.68 -1.79 -2.77
N ILE A 33 -1.39 -1.88 -3.06
CA ILE A 33 -0.54 -2.99 -2.62
C ILE A 33 0.56 -2.44 -1.71
N TYR A 34 0.53 -2.87 -0.45
CA TYR A 34 1.60 -2.69 0.53
C TYR A 34 2.48 -3.95 0.55
N HIS A 35 3.75 -3.79 0.18
CA HIS A 35 4.70 -4.89 0.06
C HIS A 35 5.24 -5.39 1.41
N GLY A 36 5.80 -6.60 1.41
CA GLY A 36 6.45 -7.22 2.56
C GLY A 36 7.86 -6.67 2.86
N SER A 37 8.59 -7.38 3.72
CA SER A 37 9.96 -7.04 4.13
C SER A 37 10.95 -7.33 3.02
N ALA A 38 12.01 -6.51 2.88
CA ALA A 38 13.08 -6.64 1.88
C ALA A 38 12.69 -6.45 0.40
N PHE A 39 11.41 -6.17 0.12
CA PHE A 39 10.92 -5.80 -1.20
C PHE A 39 10.56 -4.34 -1.22
N THR A 40 10.70 -3.69 -2.36
CA THR A 40 10.14 -2.37 -2.64
C THR A 40 9.64 -2.35 -4.07
N PRO A 41 8.91 -1.32 -4.47
CA PRO A 41 8.61 -1.11 -5.87
C PRO A 41 9.86 -0.96 -6.76
N ARG A 42 11.02 -0.67 -6.16
CA ARG A 42 12.33 -0.62 -6.80
C ARG A 42 13.42 -1.16 -5.88
N LYS A 43 13.70 -2.46 -5.85
CA LYS A 43 15.08 -2.90 -5.60
C LYS A 43 15.44 -4.31 -6.00
N LYS A 44 16.64 -4.39 -6.58
CA LYS A 44 17.55 -5.52 -6.44
C LYS A 44 18.01 -5.56 -4.97
N THR A 45 17.45 -6.44 -4.17
CA THR A 45 18.13 -6.93 -2.97
C THR A 45 17.87 -8.42 -2.85
N CYS A 46 18.82 -9.16 -3.42
CA CYS A 46 19.23 -10.56 -3.23
C CYS A 46 19.80 -11.03 -4.57
N ASP A 47 21.12 -10.96 -4.72
CA ASP A 47 21.87 -11.56 -5.83
C ASP A 47 21.75 -13.10 -5.78
N ILE A 48 20.60 -13.64 -6.19
CA ILE A 48 20.44 -15.06 -6.53
C ILE A 48 20.35 -15.29 -8.03
N ASN A 49 20.20 -14.23 -8.85
CA ASN A 49 20.05 -14.33 -10.30
C ASN A 49 21.08 -13.49 -11.07
N ARG A 50 22.37 -13.65 -10.72
CA ARG A 50 23.50 -13.07 -11.49
C ARG A 50 23.67 -13.69 -12.89
N ALA A 51 22.99 -14.81 -13.18
CA ALA A 51 23.23 -15.60 -14.39
C ALA A 51 22.46 -15.16 -15.66
N TYR A 52 21.56 -14.17 -15.61
CA TYR A 52 20.69 -13.84 -16.77
C TYR A 52 20.62 -12.34 -17.06
N ARG A 53 21.71 -11.72 -17.54
CA ARG A 53 21.64 -10.33 -18.05
C ARG A 53 22.29 -10.14 -19.41
N ASN A 54 21.46 -9.86 -20.41
CA ASN A 54 21.83 -9.04 -21.57
C ASN A 54 21.51 -7.57 -21.28
N LYS A 55 22.40 -6.67 -21.72
CA LYS A 55 22.40 -5.24 -21.36
C LYS A 55 21.30 -4.40 -22.03
N ALA A 56 20.60 -4.92 -23.03
CA ALA A 56 19.63 -4.14 -23.83
C ALA A 56 18.29 -3.88 -23.12
N ASP A 57 17.97 -4.61 -22.05
CA ASP A 57 16.70 -4.46 -21.32
C ASP A 57 16.75 -3.39 -20.20
N LEU A 58 17.91 -2.79 -19.93
CA LEU A 58 18.12 -1.98 -18.72
C LEU A 58 17.39 -0.62 -18.69
N GLN A 59 16.78 -0.17 -19.79
CA GLN A 59 16.13 1.16 -19.86
C GLN A 59 14.66 1.17 -19.40
N ASN A 60 14.00 0.02 -19.27
CA ASN A 60 12.55 -0.07 -19.00
C ASN A 60 12.15 -0.70 -17.65
N TRP A 61 13.09 -0.98 -16.75
CA TRP A 61 12.85 -1.83 -15.57
C TRP A 61 12.62 -1.02 -14.29
N TRP A 62 11.58 -0.18 -14.29
CA TRP A 62 11.16 0.59 -13.12
C TRP A 62 9.96 -0.03 -12.38
N TRP A 63 9.66 -1.30 -12.64
CA TRP A 63 8.55 -2.02 -12.04
C TRP A 63 8.99 -2.95 -10.90
N THR A 64 8.08 -3.08 -9.96
CA THR A 64 8.09 -3.94 -8.79
C THR A 64 8.31 -5.41 -9.19
N GLU A 65 9.54 -5.94 -9.16
CA GLU A 65 9.81 -7.32 -9.62
C GLU A 65 8.91 -8.38 -8.97
N THR A 66 8.55 -8.18 -7.69
CA THR A 66 7.62 -9.04 -6.94
C THR A 66 6.24 -9.14 -7.61
N PHE A 67 5.72 -8.04 -8.16
CA PHE A 67 4.39 -7.95 -8.74
C PHE A 67 4.41 -7.83 -10.27
N ARG A 68 5.58 -7.95 -10.91
CA ARG A 68 5.73 -7.78 -12.37
C ARG A 68 4.81 -8.72 -13.16
N LYS A 69 4.62 -9.94 -12.65
CA LYS A 69 3.77 -10.95 -13.29
C LYS A 69 2.28 -10.60 -13.28
N ILE A 70 1.80 -9.77 -12.36
CA ILE A 70 0.38 -9.40 -12.29
C ILE A 70 0.04 -8.18 -13.15
N LEU A 71 1.03 -7.36 -13.51
CA LEU A 71 0.82 -6.13 -14.28
C LEU A 71 0.09 -6.35 -15.62
N PRO A 72 0.43 -7.37 -16.43
CA PRO A 72 -0.25 -7.58 -17.72
C PRO A 72 -1.73 -7.98 -17.58
N PHE A 73 -2.11 -8.57 -16.44
CA PHE A 73 -3.46 -9.09 -16.22
C PHE A 73 -4.41 -8.05 -15.61
N ALA A 74 -3.88 -7.02 -14.96
CA ALA A 74 -4.69 -6.04 -14.26
C ALA A 74 -5.69 -5.31 -15.18
N PRO A 75 -5.30 -4.75 -16.35
CA PRO A 75 -6.26 -4.11 -17.25
C PRO A 75 -7.32 -5.07 -17.77
N THR A 76 -6.93 -6.31 -18.12
CA THR A 76 -7.87 -7.34 -18.60
C THR A 76 -8.89 -7.77 -17.54
N SER A 77 -8.59 -7.52 -16.26
CA SER A 77 -9.47 -7.78 -15.12
C SER A 77 -10.18 -6.52 -14.62
N ASN A 78 -10.14 -5.40 -15.37
CA ASN A 78 -10.69 -4.10 -14.97
C ASN A 78 -10.13 -3.59 -13.63
N ILE A 79 -8.82 -3.76 -13.43
CA ILE A 79 -8.08 -3.39 -12.22
C ILE A 79 -6.99 -2.36 -12.54
N ARG A 80 -6.95 -1.28 -11.76
CA ARG A 80 -5.81 -0.36 -11.63
C ARG A 80 -4.95 -0.77 -10.44
N LEU A 81 -3.65 -0.96 -10.64
CA LEU A 81 -2.72 -1.31 -9.56
C LEU A 81 -1.97 -0.07 -9.09
N VAL A 82 -1.91 0.11 -7.77
CA VAL A 82 -1.14 1.16 -7.10
C VAL A 82 -0.26 0.51 -6.06
N LEU A 83 1.05 0.54 -6.27
CA LEU A 83 2.03 -0.10 -5.40
C LEU A 83 2.66 0.94 -4.50
N VAL A 84 2.31 0.91 -3.22
CA VAL A 84 2.73 1.89 -2.22
C VAL A 84 4.09 1.50 -1.68
N THR A 85 5.05 2.41 -1.75
CA THR A 85 6.35 2.27 -1.09
C THR A 85 6.17 2.63 0.37
N ARG A 86 6.35 1.66 1.27
CA ARG A 86 6.28 1.93 2.71
C ARG A 86 7.39 2.88 3.14
N ARG A 87 7.21 3.55 4.28
CA ARG A 87 8.26 4.35 4.93
C ARG A 87 9.50 3.49 5.25
N ASP A 88 10.66 4.12 5.36
CA ASP A 88 12.00 3.50 5.48
C ASP A 88 12.49 2.65 4.30
N TYR A 89 11.70 2.55 3.23
CA TYR A 89 12.16 1.96 1.98
C TYR A 89 12.65 3.05 1.03
N GLY A 90 13.96 3.24 1.03
CA GLY A 90 14.65 4.07 0.06
C GLY A 90 14.74 3.42 -1.32
N SER A 91 14.97 4.22 -2.36
CA SER A 91 15.68 3.71 -3.54
C SER A 91 17.16 3.86 -3.23
N HIS A 92 17.78 2.87 -2.56
CA HIS A 92 19.14 3.10 -2.03
C HIS A 92 20.23 3.33 -3.10
N ASP A 93 19.89 3.44 -4.39
CA ASP A 93 20.85 3.51 -5.48
C ASP A 93 20.59 4.71 -6.43
N ALA A 94 19.63 5.61 -6.16
CA ALA A 94 19.37 6.77 -7.01
C ALA A 94 19.40 8.09 -6.23
N VAL A 95 20.39 8.92 -6.55
CA VAL A 95 20.49 10.35 -6.16
C VAL A 95 19.19 11.12 -6.43
N ASP A 96 18.40 10.66 -7.39
CA ASP A 96 17.19 11.33 -7.88
C ASP A 96 15.86 10.70 -7.41
N SER A 97 15.87 9.76 -6.45
CA SER A 97 14.63 9.18 -5.93
C SER A 97 14.70 8.90 -4.42
N PRO A 98 14.25 9.84 -3.57
CA PRO A 98 14.49 9.79 -2.13
C PRO A 98 13.71 8.69 -1.38
N GLY A 99 12.76 8.01 -2.03
CA GLY A 99 11.87 7.04 -1.38
C GLY A 99 10.89 7.72 -0.42
N SER A 100 10.00 6.92 0.18
CA SER A 100 9.02 7.44 1.15
C SER A 100 9.72 8.02 2.38
N THR A 101 9.10 9.02 3.02
CA THR A 101 9.62 9.68 4.23
C THR A 101 10.01 8.63 5.28
N PRO A 102 11.26 8.63 5.78
CA PRO A 102 11.68 7.71 6.82
C PRO A 102 10.84 7.82 8.10
N TYR A 103 10.86 6.78 8.93
CA TYR A 103 10.40 6.86 10.31
C TYR A 103 11.31 7.81 11.11
N THR A 104 10.71 8.61 12.00
CA THR A 104 11.47 9.44 12.95
C THR A 104 12.07 8.56 14.05
N ASP A 105 13.01 9.10 14.83
CA ASP A 105 13.54 8.38 16.00
C ASP A 105 12.43 8.00 16.99
N ASP A 106 11.44 8.88 17.18
CA ASP A 106 10.26 8.62 18.02
C ASP A 106 9.38 7.49 17.44
N ASP A 107 9.18 7.47 16.11
CA ASP A 107 8.48 6.36 15.45
C ASP A 107 9.22 5.03 15.71
N LEU A 108 10.55 5.02 15.57
CA LEU A 108 11.37 3.85 15.79
C LEU A 108 11.37 3.41 17.26
N GLU A 109 11.35 4.34 18.21
CA GLU A 109 11.23 4.04 19.64
C GLU A 109 9.88 3.38 19.93
N ASP A 110 8.78 3.94 19.43
CA ASP A 110 7.43 3.40 19.63
C ASP A 110 7.29 2.01 19.00
N ILE A 111 7.88 1.77 17.81
CA ILE A 111 7.96 0.44 17.19
C ILE A 111 8.71 -0.53 18.10
N LYS A 112 9.91 -0.17 18.57
CA LYS A 112 10.75 -1.03 19.42
C LYS A 112 10.07 -1.37 20.74
N ALA A 113 9.37 -0.39 21.33
CA ALA A 113 8.64 -0.56 22.58
C ALA A 113 7.25 -1.19 22.39
N GLY A 114 6.82 -1.47 21.16
CA GLY A 114 5.51 -2.05 20.86
C GLY A 114 4.34 -1.14 21.27
N ARG A 115 4.51 0.18 21.21
CA ARG A 115 3.48 1.13 21.65
C ARG A 115 2.37 1.26 20.61
N ASP A 116 1.14 1.21 21.09
CA ASP A 116 -0.09 1.30 20.28
C ASP A 116 -0.15 2.55 19.39
N ILE A 117 0.43 3.65 19.87
CA ILE A 117 0.45 4.93 19.16
C ILE A 117 1.08 4.83 17.77
N PHE A 118 2.04 3.92 17.55
CA PHE A 118 2.60 3.68 16.23
C PHE A 118 1.55 3.14 15.25
N LEU A 119 0.73 2.17 15.69
CA LEU A 119 -0.34 1.60 14.87
C LEU A 119 -1.43 2.63 14.61
N GLN A 120 -1.73 3.51 15.56
CA GLN A 120 -2.65 4.63 15.35
C GLN A 120 -2.14 5.60 14.26
N ARG A 121 -0.84 5.96 14.29
CA ARG A 121 -0.22 6.78 13.24
C ARG A 121 -0.25 6.07 11.88
N LEU A 122 0.01 4.76 11.86
CA LEU A 122 -0.06 3.95 10.63
C LEU A 122 -1.49 3.86 10.06
N ALA A 123 -2.51 3.78 10.92
CA ALA A 123 -3.92 3.81 10.51
C ALA A 123 -4.27 5.11 9.78
N LEU A 124 -3.81 6.25 10.32
CA LEU A 124 -3.99 7.57 9.71
C LEU A 124 -3.23 7.70 8.39
N GLU A 125 -2.01 7.19 8.30
CA GLU A 125 -1.24 7.16 7.05
C GLU A 125 -2.01 6.45 5.93
N VAL A 126 -2.55 5.25 6.19
CA VAL A 126 -3.31 4.49 5.19
C VAL A 126 -4.63 5.20 4.84
N ALA A 127 -5.38 5.68 5.84
CA ALA A 127 -6.61 6.43 5.64
C ALA A 127 -6.40 7.66 4.74
N ASN A 128 -5.39 8.46 5.08
CA ASN A 128 -5.11 9.71 4.39
C ASN A 128 -4.56 9.46 2.98
N PHE A 129 -3.80 8.38 2.77
CA PHE A 129 -3.38 7.99 1.42
C PHE A 129 -4.59 7.63 0.53
N ILE A 130 -5.55 6.85 1.05
CA ILE A 130 -6.78 6.50 0.34
C ILE A 130 -7.56 7.76 -0.03
N ILE A 131 -7.85 8.62 0.93
CA ILE A 131 -8.63 9.84 0.71
C ILE A 131 -7.92 10.74 -0.31
N TRP A 132 -6.64 11.05 -0.08
CA TRP A 132 -5.84 11.85 -1.00
C TRP A 132 -5.86 11.31 -2.43
N PHE A 133 -5.72 9.98 -2.59
CA PHE A 133 -5.70 9.36 -3.91
C PHE A 133 -7.06 9.44 -4.59
N THR A 134 -8.17 9.23 -3.85
CA THR A 134 -9.53 9.36 -4.40
C THR A 134 -9.80 10.78 -4.88
N GLU A 135 -9.39 11.79 -4.12
CA GLU A 135 -9.59 13.20 -4.45
C GLU A 135 -8.73 13.65 -5.64
N THR A 136 -7.49 13.15 -5.70
CA THR A 136 -6.52 13.47 -6.76
C THR A 136 -6.87 12.81 -8.09
N HIS A 137 -7.25 11.52 -8.05
CA HIS A 137 -7.41 10.70 -9.26
C HIS A 137 -8.85 10.40 -9.64
N LYS A 138 -9.83 10.95 -8.91
CA LYS A 138 -11.27 10.80 -9.16
C LYS A 138 -11.70 9.34 -9.32
N ILE A 139 -11.32 8.54 -8.32
CA ILE A 139 -11.58 7.10 -8.32
C ILE A 139 -13.09 6.84 -8.31
N PRO A 140 -13.59 5.84 -9.05
CA PRO A 140 -14.99 5.43 -8.95
C PRO A 140 -15.37 5.04 -7.52
N THR A 141 -16.55 5.43 -7.06
CA THR A 141 -17.09 4.93 -5.78
C THR A 141 -17.48 3.46 -5.89
N ILE A 142 -17.68 2.80 -4.75
CA ILE A 142 -18.19 1.43 -4.72
C ILE A 142 -19.57 1.38 -5.39
N SER A 143 -19.79 0.41 -6.28
CA SER A 143 -21.10 0.16 -6.89
C SER A 143 -22.14 -0.29 -5.85
N GLU A 144 -23.43 -0.12 -6.14
CA GLU A 144 -24.51 -0.54 -5.21
C GLU A 144 -24.44 -2.04 -4.86
N ASP A 145 -24.09 -2.89 -5.84
CA ASP A 145 -23.91 -4.32 -5.66
C ASP A 145 -22.56 -4.71 -5.01
N ARG A 146 -21.71 -3.71 -4.74
CA ARG A 146 -20.35 -3.82 -4.20
C ARG A 146 -19.42 -4.74 -4.99
N LYS A 147 -19.67 -4.96 -6.29
CA LYS A 147 -18.82 -5.80 -7.15
C LYS A 147 -17.81 -5.02 -7.98
N SER A 148 -18.03 -3.73 -8.21
CA SER A 148 -17.16 -2.86 -9.00
C SER A 148 -16.86 -1.54 -8.29
N GLY A 149 -15.97 -0.74 -8.86
CA GLY A 149 -15.53 0.54 -8.32
C GLY A 149 -14.80 0.44 -6.98
N GLY A 150 -14.42 1.59 -6.43
CA GLY A 150 -13.75 1.70 -5.15
C GLY A 150 -12.32 1.16 -5.13
N ILE A 151 -11.85 0.96 -3.91
CA ILE A 151 -10.47 0.63 -3.56
C ILE A 151 -10.46 -0.67 -2.75
N SER A 152 -9.60 -1.59 -3.14
CA SER A 152 -9.19 -2.73 -2.33
C SER A 152 -7.78 -2.49 -1.80
N VAL A 153 -7.56 -2.66 -0.50
CA VAL A 153 -6.24 -2.51 0.12
C VAL A 153 -5.67 -3.88 0.42
N MET A 154 -4.62 -4.24 -0.30
CA MET A 154 -3.86 -5.46 -0.12
C MET A 154 -2.58 -5.18 0.67
N GLY A 155 -2.35 -5.97 1.72
CA GLY A 155 -1.05 -6.10 2.33
C GLY A 155 -0.47 -7.49 2.09
N TRP A 156 0.82 -7.57 1.75
CA TRP A 156 1.56 -8.83 1.68
C TRP A 156 2.56 -8.94 2.83
N SER A 157 2.54 -10.06 3.56
CA SER A 157 3.44 -10.30 4.70
C SER A 157 3.36 -9.14 5.71
N ILE A 158 4.48 -8.54 6.13
CA ILE A 158 4.48 -7.36 7.01
C ILE A 158 3.75 -6.13 6.41
N GLY A 159 3.52 -6.11 5.09
CA GLY A 159 2.68 -5.10 4.43
C GLY A 159 1.21 -5.13 4.90
N THR A 160 0.78 -6.22 5.55
CA THR A 160 -0.55 -6.34 6.16
C THR A 160 -0.76 -5.41 7.36
N LEU A 161 0.31 -4.94 8.01
CA LEU A 161 0.22 -4.06 9.18
C LEU A 161 -0.57 -2.78 8.88
N GLY A 162 -0.40 -2.19 7.70
CA GLY A 162 -1.11 -0.99 7.28
C GLY A 162 -2.64 -1.16 7.27
N PRO A 163 -3.20 -2.05 6.42
CA PRO A 163 -4.63 -2.29 6.39
C PRO A 163 -5.19 -2.81 7.72
N MET A 164 -4.42 -3.61 8.49
CA MET A 164 -4.86 -4.04 9.82
C MET A 164 -4.94 -2.88 10.81
N ALA A 165 -3.97 -1.96 10.81
CA ALA A 165 -3.99 -0.77 11.65
C ALA A 165 -5.20 0.12 11.33
N LEU A 166 -5.51 0.33 10.04
CA LEU A 166 -6.69 1.08 9.62
C LEU A 166 -8.00 0.50 10.20
N LEU A 167 -8.15 -0.82 10.19
CA LEU A 167 -9.34 -1.49 10.73
C LEU A 167 -9.32 -1.61 12.26
N GLY A 168 -8.14 -1.69 12.88
CA GLY A 168 -7.97 -1.85 14.33
C GLY A 168 -8.12 -0.55 15.11
N HIS A 169 -7.84 0.60 14.48
CA HIS A 169 -7.89 1.92 15.12
C HIS A 169 -8.84 2.89 14.40
N PRO A 170 -10.13 2.54 14.17
CA PRO A 170 -11.04 3.44 13.46
C PRO A 170 -11.29 4.74 14.24
N HIS A 171 -11.16 4.71 15.57
CA HIS A 171 -11.40 5.85 16.46
C HIS A 171 -10.43 7.03 16.25
N VAL A 172 -9.23 6.78 15.71
CA VAL A 172 -8.28 7.87 15.41
C VAL A 172 -8.57 8.57 14.09
N VAL A 173 -9.35 7.93 13.21
CA VAL A 173 -9.75 8.51 11.92
C VAL A 173 -10.96 9.44 12.15
N PRO A 174 -10.92 10.72 11.72
CA PRO A 174 -12.05 11.64 11.86
C PRO A 174 -13.33 11.10 11.21
N LYS A 175 -14.50 11.41 11.80
CA LYS A 175 -15.80 10.90 11.30
C LYS A 175 -16.06 11.22 9.83
N GLU A 176 -15.71 12.42 9.38
CA GLU A 176 -15.83 12.80 7.97
C GLU A 176 -14.95 11.92 7.07
N SER A 177 -13.70 11.68 7.48
CA SER A 177 -12.78 10.77 6.79
C SER A 177 -13.31 9.33 6.77
N GLN A 178 -13.92 8.86 7.85
CA GLN A 178 -14.56 7.54 7.87
C GLN A 178 -15.73 7.43 6.87
N GLN A 179 -16.54 8.48 6.75
CA GLN A 179 -17.64 8.52 5.75
C GLN A 179 -17.09 8.51 4.32
N LYS A 180 -16.04 9.29 4.04
CA LYS A 180 -15.34 9.23 2.75
C LYS A 180 -14.79 7.83 2.47
N LEU A 181 -14.10 7.24 3.44
CA LEU A 181 -13.57 5.88 3.33
C LEU A 181 -14.68 4.86 3.07
N ALA A 182 -15.85 4.96 3.71
CA ALA A 182 -16.95 4.03 3.51
C ALA A 182 -17.46 4.00 2.05
N SER A 183 -17.33 5.11 1.32
CA SER A 183 -17.72 5.23 -0.09
C SER A 183 -16.70 4.61 -1.07
N TYR A 184 -15.46 4.38 -0.63
CA TYR A 184 -14.37 3.92 -1.49
C TYR A 184 -13.73 2.60 -1.03
N LEU A 185 -13.49 2.40 0.26
CA LEU A 185 -12.85 1.20 0.80
C LEU A 185 -13.81 0.01 0.72
N ARG A 186 -13.61 -0.83 -0.30
CA ARG A 186 -14.48 -1.97 -0.59
C ARG A 186 -14.04 -3.23 0.13
N GLN A 187 -12.73 -3.48 0.13
CA GLN A 187 -12.16 -4.76 0.57
C GLN A 187 -10.76 -4.56 1.15
N VAL A 188 -10.42 -5.38 2.15
CA VAL A 188 -9.06 -5.55 2.65
C VAL A 188 -8.60 -6.98 2.34
N ILE A 189 -7.40 -7.11 1.78
CA ILE A 189 -6.80 -8.40 1.39
C ILE A 189 -5.52 -8.58 2.20
N LEU A 190 -5.49 -9.60 3.06
CA LEU A 190 -4.32 -9.95 3.85
C LEU A 190 -3.67 -11.20 3.25
N TYR A 191 -2.55 -11.01 2.54
CA TYR A 191 -1.88 -12.11 1.83
C TYR A 191 -0.57 -12.50 2.51
N GLY A 192 -0.38 -13.79 2.77
CA GLY A 192 0.80 -14.28 3.50
C GLY A 192 0.97 -13.66 4.89
N ALA A 193 -0.16 -13.32 5.54
CA ALA A 193 -0.18 -12.80 6.90
C ALA A 193 0.16 -13.91 7.90
N PHE A 194 0.96 -13.61 8.91
CA PHE A 194 1.05 -14.44 10.11
C PHE A 194 -0.18 -14.16 10.98
N LEU A 195 -1.30 -14.83 10.67
CA LEU A 195 -2.41 -14.90 11.61
C LEU A 195 -2.09 -16.03 12.60
N PRO A 196 -2.23 -15.81 13.93
CA PRO A 196 -2.11 -16.90 14.87
C PRO A 196 -3.12 -17.98 14.49
N HIS A 197 -2.67 -19.24 14.45
CA HIS A 197 -3.55 -20.38 14.23
C HIS A 197 -4.70 -20.27 15.25
N ARG A 198 -5.94 -20.09 14.76
CA ARG A 198 -7.11 -20.36 15.59
C ARG A 198 -7.08 -21.85 15.89
N ASN A 199 -6.70 -22.23 17.10
CA ASN A 199 -7.13 -23.53 17.62
C ASN A 199 -8.66 -23.55 17.52
N PRO A 200 -9.28 -24.59 16.94
CA PRO A 200 -10.72 -24.70 16.96
C PRO A 200 -11.16 -24.70 18.42
N ILE A 201 -11.96 -23.71 18.80
CA ILE A 201 -12.68 -23.74 20.07
C ILE A 201 -13.64 -24.93 19.93
N SER A 202 -13.29 -26.05 20.55
CA SER A 202 -14.25 -27.11 20.79
C SER A 202 -15.27 -26.53 21.76
N LEU A 203 -16.46 -26.22 21.24
CA LEU A 203 -17.64 -26.07 22.08
C LEU A 203 -17.87 -27.45 22.73
N GLN A 204 -17.53 -27.55 24.01
CA GLN A 204 -18.09 -28.56 24.92
C GLN A 204 -19.32 -27.97 25.59
#